data_AF-A0A2E3HAE5-F1
#
_entry.id   AF-A0A2E3HAE5-F1
#
_cell.length_a   1.000
_cell.length_b   1.000
_cell.length_c   1.000
_cell.angle_alpha   90.00
_cell.angle_beta   90.00
_cell.angle_gamma   90.00
#
_symmetry.space_group_name_H-M   'P 1'
#
loop_
_entity.id
_entity.type
_entity.pdbx_description
1 polymer ?
#
loop_
_entity_poly.entity_id
_entity_poly.type
_entity_poly.pdbx_seq_one_letter_code
_entity_poly.pdbx_strand_id
1 'polypeptide(L)'
;MKAIVKQTVFRQISPALIFLATFSLNEKSEGEIEGFNESFSEPLDLFIWRQQGEFDSHQGVTDGSYIFTDQFGAPGTKLTRSTGGFLSGSFRHEVEVLLDPFRLDSNPGTGSDFKMKMFGPDGFMEIVLNSFGNMRLFHNDFSGGGGNLQPQTNIGIADGDVLKLVIDYDFDADEIEATYSLNGGDSVPFYAGSGIDGRIGDVVTNFVEVELFKFNDQNASAPVAAINEWNVGGETSPAGPSALALTNIDYDPVADTFRFSWNSEPGKVYGIFWSLDLINWDADLADNVFAEGTTTTYPPLFISAEPNPGTSQGVRPEAIFFRVEEIPLP
;
A
#
# COMPACT_ATOMS: atom_id res chain seq x y z
N MET A 1 70.41 29.36 -42.07
CA MET A 1 69.09 29.80 -41.53
C MET A 1 68.02 29.19 -42.43
N LYS A 2 67.15 28.31 -41.88
CA LYS A 2 65.95 27.68 -42.50
C LYS A 2 66.19 26.74 -43.69
N ALA A 3 65.48 25.64 -43.92
CA ALA A 3 64.65 24.75 -43.11
C ALA A 3 64.50 23.47 -43.97
N ILE A 4 64.75 22.28 -43.39
CA ILE A 4 64.53 21.00 -44.06
C ILE A 4 63.05 20.64 -43.92
N VAL A 5 62.36 20.56 -45.05
CA VAL A 5 61.01 20.01 -45.16
C VAL A 5 61.11 18.49 -45.05
N LYS A 6 60.64 17.93 -43.93
CA LYS A 6 60.36 16.49 -43.82
C LYS A 6 58.88 16.25 -44.13
N GLN A 7 58.65 15.47 -45.18
CA GLN A 7 57.39 14.76 -45.43
C GLN A 7 57.01 13.95 -44.19
N THR A 8 55.72 13.94 -43.84
CA THR A 8 55.15 12.87 -43.02
C THR A 8 53.80 12.46 -43.61
N VAL A 9 53.64 11.15 -43.63
CA VAL A 9 52.65 10.29 -44.28
C VAL A 9 51.21 10.62 -43.87
N PHE A 10 50.30 10.63 -44.85
CA PHE A 10 48.86 10.62 -44.62
C PHE A 10 48.42 9.29 -43.98
N ARG A 11 47.81 9.35 -42.80
CA ARG A 11 46.86 8.33 -42.32
C ARG A 11 45.47 8.94 -42.37
N GLN A 12 44.60 8.38 -43.21
CA GLN A 12 43.16 8.61 -43.13
C GLN A 12 42.68 8.13 -41.76
N ILE A 13 42.09 9.05 -40.99
CA ILE A 13 41.24 8.71 -39.84
C ILE A 13 39.91 9.40 -40.11
N SER A 14 38.86 8.61 -40.29
CA SER A 14 37.49 9.10 -40.41
C SER A 14 37.12 9.89 -39.16
N PRO A 15 36.45 11.06 -39.26
CA PRO A 15 35.81 11.64 -38.09
C PRO A 15 34.55 10.84 -37.80
N ALA A 16 34.65 9.91 -36.84
CA ALA A 16 33.46 9.43 -36.15
C ALA A 16 32.86 10.63 -35.40
N LEU A 17 31.65 10.97 -35.78
CA LEU A 17 30.84 12.01 -35.17
C LEU A 17 30.50 11.56 -33.75
N ILE A 18 31.30 11.97 -32.76
CA ILE A 18 30.97 11.76 -31.35
C ILE A 18 29.91 12.79 -30.98
N PHE A 19 28.64 12.37 -31.01
CA PHE A 19 27.59 13.07 -30.29
C PHE A 19 27.82 12.82 -28.79
N LEU A 20 28.44 13.79 -28.10
CA LEU A 20 28.29 13.91 -26.65
C LEU A 20 26.85 14.35 -26.40
N ALA A 21 25.96 13.39 -26.15
CA ALA A 21 24.75 13.67 -25.41
C ALA A 21 25.16 13.88 -23.96
N THR A 22 25.27 15.14 -23.54
CA THR A 22 25.19 15.50 -22.12
C THR A 22 23.80 15.11 -21.65
N PHE A 23 23.71 13.93 -21.02
CA PHE A 23 22.57 13.62 -20.15
C PHE A 23 22.60 14.65 -19.03
N SER A 24 21.73 15.65 -19.10
CA SER A 24 21.30 16.32 -17.87
C SER A 24 20.49 15.28 -17.11
N LEU A 25 21.12 14.67 -16.12
CA LEU A 25 20.40 14.05 -15.00
C LEU A 25 19.58 15.19 -14.37
N ASN A 26 18.32 15.31 -14.78
CA ASN A 26 17.33 15.90 -13.91
C ASN A 26 17.14 14.91 -12.75
N GLU A 27 18.02 14.98 -11.75
CA GLU A 27 17.70 14.53 -10.41
C GLU A 27 16.62 15.46 -9.87
N LYS A 28 15.37 15.07 -10.15
CA LYS A 28 14.21 15.21 -9.28
C LYS A 28 13.04 14.45 -9.92
N SER A 29 13.01 13.14 -9.69
CA SER A 29 11.76 12.42 -9.52
C SER A 29 11.77 11.88 -8.11
N GLU A 30 11.10 12.55 -7.17
CA GLU A 30 10.61 11.90 -5.96
C GLU A 30 9.58 10.87 -6.45
N GLY A 31 9.98 9.61 -6.50
CA GLY A 31 9.15 8.53 -6.98
C GLY A 31 9.68 7.22 -6.46
N GLU A 32 9.39 6.90 -5.18
CA GLU A 32 9.35 5.54 -4.65
C GLU A 32 8.72 5.51 -3.23
N ILE A 33 7.43 5.17 -3.16
CA ILE A 33 6.83 4.40 -2.06
C ILE A 33 6.01 3.32 -2.77
N GLU A 34 6.49 2.07 -2.84
CA GLU A 34 5.59 0.97 -3.21
C GLU A 34 5.05 0.31 -1.94
N GLY A 35 3.89 0.78 -1.53
CA GLY A 35 3.08 0.13 -0.52
C GLY A 35 2.12 -0.88 -1.13
N PHE A 36 1.18 -1.37 -0.33
CA PHE A 36 -0.06 -1.95 -0.83
C PHE A 36 -1.21 -1.66 0.12
N ASN A 37 -2.42 -1.70 -0.43
CA ASN A 37 -3.66 -1.85 0.31
C ASN A 37 -4.31 -3.14 -0.20
N GLU A 38 -4.69 -4.02 0.71
CA GLU A 38 -5.37 -5.28 0.42
C GLU A 38 -6.60 -5.38 1.32
N SER A 39 -7.77 -5.47 0.71
CA SER A 39 -9.06 -5.66 1.38
C SER A 39 -9.65 -7.05 1.17
N PHE A 40 -8.92 -7.95 0.50
CA PHE A 40 -9.32 -9.33 0.22
C PHE A 40 -10.74 -9.46 -0.36
N SER A 41 -11.14 -8.51 -1.21
CA SER A 41 -12.42 -8.55 -1.92
C SER A 41 -12.39 -9.49 -3.13
N GLU A 42 -11.18 -9.83 -3.59
CA GLU A 42 -10.92 -10.70 -4.73
C GLU A 42 -10.03 -11.89 -4.31
N PRO A 43 -9.98 -12.99 -5.09
CA PRO A 43 -9.07 -14.09 -4.83
C PRO A 43 -7.61 -13.63 -4.74
N LEU A 44 -6.86 -14.21 -3.81
CA LEU A 44 -5.46 -13.86 -3.57
C LEU A 44 -4.59 -14.03 -4.82
N ASP A 45 -3.90 -12.97 -5.24
CA ASP A 45 -2.93 -13.04 -6.33
C ASP A 45 -1.62 -13.69 -5.86
N LEU A 46 -1.46 -14.98 -6.19
CA LEU A 46 -0.28 -15.78 -5.85
C LEU A 46 1.00 -15.39 -6.61
N PHE A 47 0.94 -14.44 -7.55
CA PHE A 47 2.14 -13.88 -8.18
C PHE A 47 2.87 -12.91 -7.25
N ILE A 48 2.13 -12.16 -6.44
CA ILE A 48 2.66 -11.14 -5.52
C ILE A 48 2.65 -11.59 -4.07
N TRP A 49 1.69 -12.46 -3.71
CA TRP A 49 1.58 -13.06 -2.38
C TRP A 49 2.29 -14.40 -2.33
N ARG A 50 3.01 -14.65 -1.23
CA ARG A 50 3.63 -15.95 -0.95
C ARG A 50 3.04 -16.57 0.29
N GLN A 51 2.60 -17.81 0.13
CA GLN A 51 2.09 -18.69 1.18
C GLN A 51 3.20 -19.65 1.62
N GLN A 52 3.33 -19.85 2.92
CA GLN A 52 4.18 -20.87 3.52
C GLN A 52 3.43 -21.53 4.68
N GLY A 53 3.50 -22.85 4.76
CA GLY A 53 2.79 -23.63 5.77
C GLY A 53 2.48 -25.01 5.22
N GLU A 54 1.68 -25.77 5.96
CA GLU A 54 1.14 -27.05 5.48
C GLU A 54 0.11 -26.82 4.36
N PHE A 55 -0.09 -27.81 3.48
CA PHE A 55 -0.90 -27.65 2.26
C PHE A 55 -2.35 -27.16 2.53
N ASP A 56 -2.97 -27.57 3.65
CA ASP A 56 -4.35 -27.22 4.02
C ASP A 56 -4.44 -26.06 5.03
N SER A 57 -3.31 -25.40 5.32
CA SER A 57 -3.24 -24.32 6.30
C SER A 57 -3.78 -22.99 5.77
N HIS A 58 -3.80 -22.82 4.45
CA HIS A 58 -4.33 -21.65 3.76
C HIS A 58 -5.70 -21.96 3.16
N GLN A 59 -6.75 -21.34 3.67
CA GLN A 59 -8.13 -21.57 3.22
C GLN A 59 -8.53 -20.61 2.09
N GLY A 60 -7.74 -19.55 1.87
CA GLY A 60 -7.93 -18.59 0.79
C GLY A 60 -8.82 -17.42 1.20
N VAL A 61 -9.29 -16.67 0.22
CA VAL A 61 -10.18 -15.53 0.43
C VAL A 61 -11.62 -16.01 0.46
N THR A 62 -12.36 -15.65 1.50
CA THR A 62 -13.80 -15.94 1.64
C THR A 62 -14.45 -14.79 2.41
N ASP A 63 -15.59 -14.31 1.91
CA ASP A 63 -16.39 -13.24 2.53
C ASP A 63 -15.60 -11.97 2.90
N GLY A 64 -14.63 -11.58 2.08
CA GLY A 64 -13.84 -10.36 2.28
C GLY A 64 -12.64 -10.54 3.22
N SER A 65 -12.29 -11.77 3.61
CA SER A 65 -11.14 -12.03 4.47
C SER A 65 -10.24 -13.13 3.90
N TYR A 66 -8.94 -13.00 4.12
CA TYR A 66 -8.00 -14.10 3.90
C TYR A 66 -7.89 -14.98 5.13
N ILE A 67 -8.27 -16.25 5.00
CA ILE A 67 -8.38 -17.19 6.11
C ILE A 67 -7.24 -18.20 6.09
N PHE A 68 -6.60 -18.38 7.25
CA PHE A 68 -5.54 -19.36 7.45
C PHE A 68 -5.50 -19.87 8.90
N THR A 69 -4.92 -21.05 9.08
CA THR A 69 -4.85 -21.78 10.35
C THR A 69 -3.47 -22.41 10.52
N ASP A 70 -3.10 -22.83 11.73
CA ASP A 70 -1.88 -23.61 11.96
C ASP A 70 -2.10 -24.70 13.01
N GLN A 71 -1.96 -25.96 12.61
CA GLN A 71 -2.18 -27.11 13.49
C GLN A 71 -0.89 -27.60 14.18
N PHE A 72 0.30 -27.22 13.70
CA PHE A 72 1.54 -27.92 14.05
C PHE A 72 2.72 -27.02 14.44
N GLY A 73 2.64 -25.70 14.24
CA GLY A 73 3.65 -24.77 14.72
C GLY A 73 4.85 -24.63 13.82
N ALA A 74 5.52 -25.71 13.43
CA ALA A 74 6.71 -25.66 12.57
C ALA A 74 6.38 -26.12 11.14
N PRO A 75 6.60 -25.30 10.09
CA PRO A 75 7.34 -24.02 10.06
C PRO A 75 6.49 -22.76 10.35
N GLY A 76 5.24 -22.92 10.78
CA GLY A 76 4.25 -21.87 10.98
C GLY A 76 3.52 -21.58 9.68
N THR A 77 2.28 -21.11 9.77
CA THR A 77 1.50 -20.69 8.59
C THR A 77 1.66 -19.20 8.38
N LYS A 78 2.14 -18.81 7.20
CA LYS A 78 2.62 -17.47 6.89
C LYS A 78 2.07 -16.98 5.58
N LEU A 79 1.60 -15.74 5.59
CA LEU A 79 1.33 -14.98 4.38
C LEU A 79 2.33 -13.83 4.31
N THR A 80 3.00 -13.69 3.18
CA THR A 80 4.05 -12.69 2.97
C THR A 80 3.88 -11.96 1.65
N ARG A 81 4.26 -10.67 1.63
CA ARG A 81 4.24 -9.84 0.43
C ARG A 81 5.41 -8.87 0.42
N SER A 82 6.03 -8.75 -0.76
CA SER A 82 7.03 -7.72 -1.04
C SER A 82 6.39 -6.33 -1.08
N THR A 83 7.06 -5.32 -0.54
CA THR A 83 6.68 -3.90 -0.65
C THR A 83 7.27 -3.26 -1.91
N GLY A 84 7.51 -4.03 -2.98
CA GLY A 84 8.09 -3.51 -4.23
C GLY A 84 9.55 -2.99 -4.13
N GLY A 85 10.10 -2.87 -2.92
CA GLY A 85 11.38 -2.24 -2.63
C GLY A 85 11.44 -1.76 -1.19
N PHE A 86 12.45 -0.95 -0.86
CA PHE A 86 12.56 -0.30 0.45
C PHE A 86 11.67 0.94 0.49
N LEU A 87 10.91 1.12 1.58
CA LEU A 87 10.15 2.35 1.77
C LEU A 87 11.07 3.52 2.13
N SER A 88 11.13 4.54 1.28
CA SER A 88 12.14 5.62 1.39
C SER A 88 11.77 6.78 2.33
N GLY A 89 10.65 6.68 3.05
CA GLY A 89 10.15 7.72 3.95
C GLY A 89 9.20 7.15 5.02
N SER A 90 8.51 8.04 5.73
CA SER A 90 7.53 7.65 6.75
C SER A 90 6.44 6.76 6.16
N PHE A 91 6.05 5.74 6.92
CA PHE A 91 5.07 4.77 6.46
C PHE A 91 4.21 4.23 7.61
N ARG A 92 3.05 3.72 7.25
CA ARG A 92 2.16 2.93 8.09
C ARG A 92 2.22 1.47 7.67
N HIS A 93 2.25 0.57 8.63
CA HIS A 93 1.94 -0.85 8.47
C HIS A 93 0.74 -1.17 9.36
N GLU A 94 -0.35 -1.61 8.75
CA GLU A 94 -1.63 -1.84 9.42
C GLU A 94 -2.21 -3.20 9.01
N VAL A 95 -2.71 -3.95 9.99
CA VAL A 95 -3.42 -5.22 9.77
C VAL A 95 -4.68 -5.22 10.63
N GLU A 96 -5.82 -5.50 10.01
CA GLU A 96 -7.07 -5.83 10.69
C GLU A 96 -7.35 -7.33 10.57
N VAL A 97 -7.51 -8.01 11.71
CA VAL A 97 -7.62 -9.46 11.80
C VAL A 97 -8.67 -9.88 12.83
N LEU A 98 -9.50 -10.85 12.46
CA LEU A 98 -10.33 -11.61 13.37
C LEU A 98 -9.62 -12.91 13.75
N LEU A 99 -9.58 -13.21 15.05
CA LEU A 99 -8.97 -14.42 15.61
C LEU A 99 -10.05 -15.23 16.33
N ASP A 100 -10.55 -16.29 15.69
CA ASP A 100 -11.60 -17.15 16.24
C ASP A 100 -11.63 -18.53 15.56
N PRO A 101 -11.33 -19.63 16.29
CA PRO A 101 -10.94 -19.68 17.70
C PRO A 101 -9.48 -19.25 17.93
N PHE A 102 -9.17 -18.66 19.09
CA PHE A 102 -7.80 -18.30 19.48
C PHE A 102 -7.59 -18.26 21.01
N ARG A 103 -8.33 -17.40 21.71
CA ARG A 103 -8.32 -17.09 23.15
C ARG A 103 -9.19 -17.99 24.01
N LEU A 104 -9.72 -19.11 23.47
CA LEU A 104 -10.61 -20.09 24.11
C LEU A 104 -10.69 -19.97 25.65
N ASP A 105 -11.90 -19.92 26.20
CA ASP A 105 -12.18 -19.74 27.64
C ASP A 105 -11.37 -20.65 28.58
N SER A 106 -10.87 -21.78 28.06
CA SER A 106 -9.88 -22.64 28.70
C SER A 106 -8.44 -22.15 28.48
N ASN A 107 -7.75 -21.69 29.53
CA ASN A 107 -6.29 -21.48 29.53
C ASN A 107 -5.57 -22.81 29.19
N PRO A 108 -4.68 -22.90 28.18
CA PRO A 108 -3.90 -21.84 27.51
C PRO A 108 -4.45 -21.20 26.22
N GLY A 109 -5.76 -21.20 25.97
CA GLY A 109 -6.31 -20.88 24.65
C GLY A 109 -5.95 -21.99 23.66
N THR A 110 -5.71 -21.65 22.39
CA THR A 110 -5.24 -22.60 21.36
C THR A 110 -3.77 -23.00 21.51
N GLY A 111 -3.00 -22.27 22.32
CA GLY A 111 -1.55 -22.47 22.47
C GLY A 111 -0.78 -22.01 21.23
N SER A 112 -1.06 -20.78 20.81
CA SER A 112 -0.60 -20.22 19.55
C SER A 112 -0.24 -18.75 19.68
N ASP A 113 0.58 -18.27 18.75
CA ASP A 113 0.89 -16.87 18.53
C ASP A 113 0.32 -16.43 17.17
N PHE A 114 -0.30 -15.25 17.13
CA PHE A 114 -0.45 -14.46 15.92
C PHE A 114 0.66 -13.40 15.91
N LYS A 115 1.32 -13.21 14.77
CA LYS A 115 2.42 -12.27 14.63
C LYS A 115 2.23 -11.42 13.39
N MET A 116 2.42 -10.12 13.54
CA MET A 116 2.55 -9.16 12.45
C MET A 116 4.00 -8.68 12.43
N LYS A 117 4.68 -8.82 11.30
CA LYS A 117 6.11 -8.57 11.18
C LYS A 117 6.46 -7.73 9.96
N MET A 118 7.54 -6.97 10.10
CA MET A 118 8.19 -6.28 8.99
C MET A 118 9.70 -6.51 9.06
N PHE A 119 10.31 -6.65 7.89
CA PHE A 119 11.72 -6.96 7.75
C PHE A 119 12.38 -5.88 6.92
N GLY A 120 13.50 -5.36 7.41
CA GLY A 120 14.33 -4.42 6.69
C GLY A 120 15.72 -4.98 6.42
N PRO A 121 16.64 -4.14 5.92
CA PRO A 121 17.97 -4.59 5.50
C PRO A 121 18.82 -5.11 6.66
N ASP A 122 18.64 -4.55 7.86
CA ASP A 122 19.52 -4.79 9.02
C ASP A 122 18.74 -5.23 10.27
N GLY A 123 17.44 -5.52 10.16
CA GLY A 123 16.66 -5.96 11.31
C GLY A 123 15.23 -6.36 10.99
N PHE A 124 14.46 -6.63 12.05
CA PHE A 124 13.02 -6.86 11.96
C PHE A 124 12.29 -6.41 13.22
N MET A 125 11.00 -6.14 13.05
CA MET A 125 10.05 -5.99 14.16
C MET A 125 8.93 -7.00 14.07
N GLU A 126 8.41 -7.37 15.23
CA GLU A 126 7.18 -8.15 15.33
C GLU A 126 6.30 -7.67 16.49
N ILE A 127 5.01 -7.51 16.21
CA ILE A 127 3.97 -7.56 17.24
C ILE A 127 3.57 -9.03 17.37
N VAL A 128 3.61 -9.55 18.59
CA VAL A 128 3.20 -10.93 18.90
C VAL A 128 2.07 -10.91 19.91
N LEU A 129 0.91 -11.40 19.49
CA LEU A 129 -0.22 -11.70 20.36
C LEU A 129 -0.27 -13.20 20.59
N ASN A 130 -0.20 -13.63 21.85
CA ASN A 130 -0.39 -15.05 22.20
C ASN A 130 -1.85 -15.36 22.55
N SER A 131 -2.21 -16.64 22.49
CA SER A 131 -3.53 -17.16 22.85
C SER A 131 -3.91 -16.97 24.33
N PHE A 132 -3.02 -16.41 25.15
CA PHE A 132 -3.31 -15.95 26.52
C PHE A 132 -3.79 -14.49 26.59
N GLY A 133 -3.86 -13.79 25.46
CA GLY A 133 -4.31 -12.40 25.36
C GLY A 133 -3.23 -11.38 25.68
N ASN A 134 -1.97 -11.80 25.79
CA ASN A 134 -0.86 -10.89 26.01
C ASN A 134 -0.18 -10.57 24.68
N MET A 135 0.02 -9.28 24.44
CA MET A 135 0.72 -8.74 23.30
C MET A 135 2.09 -8.22 23.71
N ARG A 136 3.10 -8.39 22.85
CA ARG A 136 4.42 -7.78 22.98
C ARG A 136 4.85 -7.16 21.66
N LEU A 137 5.72 -6.15 21.73
CA LEU A 137 6.45 -5.60 20.58
C LEU A 137 7.93 -5.96 20.74
N PHE A 138 8.49 -6.63 19.75
CA PHE A 138 9.88 -7.05 19.72
C PHE A 138 10.61 -6.42 18.54
N HIS A 139 11.84 -6.00 18.80
CA HIS A 139 12.76 -5.42 17.84
C HIS A 139 14.06 -6.22 17.86
N ASN A 140 14.65 -6.40 16.69
CA ASN A 140 15.95 -7.03 16.56
C ASN A 140 16.77 -6.36 15.48
N ASP A 141 17.82 -5.67 15.90
CA ASP A 141 18.89 -5.15 15.05
C ASP A 141 19.91 -6.27 14.85
N PHE A 142 20.05 -6.77 13.61
CA PHE A 142 20.98 -7.85 13.27
C PHE A 142 22.45 -7.48 13.49
N SER A 143 22.77 -6.19 13.50
CA SER A 143 24.11 -5.66 13.77
C SER A 143 24.34 -5.34 15.26
N GLY A 144 23.26 -5.35 16.06
CA GLY A 144 23.23 -4.96 17.47
C GLY A 144 22.52 -5.98 18.36
N GLY A 145 21.60 -5.47 19.20
CA GLY A 145 20.81 -6.24 20.15
C GLY A 145 19.37 -6.53 19.69
N GLY A 146 18.73 -7.48 20.39
CA GLY A 146 17.32 -7.82 20.20
C GLY A 146 16.60 -8.02 21.52
N GLY A 147 15.30 -7.69 21.55
CA GLY A 147 14.53 -7.64 22.79
C GLY A 147 13.13 -7.05 22.64
N ASN A 148 12.39 -7.07 23.75
CA ASN A 148 11.05 -6.48 23.77
C ASN A 148 11.17 -4.95 23.97
N LEU A 149 10.62 -4.18 23.04
CA LEU A 149 10.39 -2.74 23.21
C LEU A 149 9.20 -2.51 24.16
N GLN A 150 8.17 -3.35 24.03
CA GLN A 150 7.04 -3.42 24.95
C GLN A 150 6.88 -4.88 25.42
N PRO A 151 6.91 -5.16 26.73
CA PRO A 151 6.79 -6.52 27.24
C PRO A 151 5.34 -7.01 27.12
N GLN A 152 5.16 -8.30 27.44
CA GLN A 152 3.87 -8.97 27.43
C GLN A 152 2.84 -8.20 28.28
N THR A 153 1.84 -7.66 27.60
CA THR A 153 0.78 -6.83 28.18
C THR A 153 -0.57 -7.39 27.75
N ASN A 154 -1.47 -7.63 28.71
CA ASN A 154 -2.81 -8.09 28.40
C ASN A 154 -3.61 -6.95 27.76
N ILE A 155 -4.12 -7.17 26.55
CA ILE A 155 -4.85 -6.15 25.77
C ILE A 155 -6.36 -6.25 25.88
N GLY A 156 -6.88 -7.22 26.64
CA GLY A 156 -8.32 -7.40 26.87
C GLY A 156 -9.09 -8.08 25.73
N ILE A 157 -8.41 -8.61 24.71
CA ILE A 157 -9.03 -9.31 23.58
C ILE A 157 -9.73 -10.63 23.99
N ALA A 158 -10.85 -10.93 23.34
CA ALA A 158 -11.61 -12.19 23.42
C ALA A 158 -11.76 -12.86 22.04
N ASP A 159 -12.21 -14.12 22.01
CA ASP A 159 -12.56 -14.78 20.74
C ASP A 159 -13.71 -14.06 20.04
N GLY A 160 -13.58 -13.90 18.73
CA GLY A 160 -14.54 -13.17 17.90
C GLY A 160 -14.35 -11.66 17.87
N ASP A 161 -13.42 -11.10 18.68
CA ASP A 161 -13.03 -9.70 18.54
C ASP A 161 -12.24 -9.49 17.24
N VAL A 162 -12.47 -8.35 16.60
CA VAL A 162 -11.64 -7.84 15.51
C VAL A 162 -10.54 -6.99 16.11
N LEU A 163 -9.28 -7.36 15.84
CA LEU A 163 -8.09 -6.64 16.25
C LEU A 163 -7.52 -5.86 15.07
N LYS A 164 -7.34 -4.56 15.25
CA LYS A 164 -6.54 -3.73 14.35
C LYS A 164 -5.21 -3.41 15.01
N LEU A 165 -4.12 -3.68 14.31
CA LEU A 165 -2.75 -3.35 14.70
C LEU A 165 -2.19 -2.30 13.74
N VAL A 166 -1.53 -1.28 14.27
CA VAL A 166 -0.91 -0.22 13.47
C VAL A 166 0.50 0.04 14.00
N ILE A 167 1.44 0.18 13.08
CA ILE A 167 2.77 0.73 13.31
C ILE A 167 2.95 1.88 12.33
N ASP A 168 3.06 3.09 12.86
CA ASP A 168 3.48 4.28 12.12
C ASP A 168 4.97 4.50 12.36
N TYR A 169 5.75 4.63 11.29
CA TYR A 169 7.18 4.93 11.35
C TYR A 169 7.44 6.34 10.83
N ASP A 170 8.08 7.16 11.65
CA ASP A 170 8.57 8.49 11.30
C ASP A 170 10.03 8.39 10.86
N PHE A 171 10.27 8.62 9.56
CA PHE A 171 11.61 8.53 8.98
C PHE A 171 12.55 9.65 9.46
N ASP A 172 12.03 10.84 9.71
CA ASP A 172 12.84 11.98 10.13
C ASP A 172 13.24 11.87 11.60
N ALA A 173 12.33 11.35 12.43
CA ALA A 173 12.58 11.13 13.85
C ALA A 173 13.33 9.81 14.14
N ASP A 174 13.27 8.83 13.25
CA ASP A 174 13.74 7.45 13.49
C ASP A 174 13.04 6.82 14.72
N GLU A 175 11.70 6.98 14.74
CA GLU A 175 10.81 6.52 15.81
C GLU A 175 9.58 5.84 15.22
N ILE A 176 8.96 4.97 16.03
CA ILE A 176 7.65 4.39 15.71
C ILE A 176 6.59 4.81 16.73
N GLU A 177 5.34 4.79 16.31
CA GLU A 177 4.17 4.68 17.15
C GLU A 177 3.43 3.37 16.83
N ALA A 178 3.33 2.48 17.82
CA ALA A 178 2.53 1.27 17.73
C ALA A 178 1.22 1.46 18.49
N THR A 179 0.10 1.17 17.84
CA THR A 179 -1.23 1.26 18.44
C THR A 179 -2.08 0.02 18.10
N TYR A 180 -3.15 -0.17 18.86
CA TYR A 180 -4.16 -1.18 18.56
C TYR A 180 -5.57 -0.69 18.87
N SER A 181 -6.57 -1.29 18.24
CA SER A 181 -7.97 -1.12 18.62
C SER A 181 -8.72 -2.45 18.52
N LEU A 182 -9.76 -2.61 19.34
CA LEU A 182 -10.65 -3.76 19.31
C LEU A 182 -12.03 -3.34 18.81
N ASN A 183 -12.61 -4.11 17.90
CA ASN A 183 -13.99 -3.97 17.41
C ASN A 183 -14.34 -2.56 16.89
N GLY A 184 -13.40 -1.91 16.18
CA GLY A 184 -13.56 -0.55 15.67
C GLY A 184 -13.67 0.53 16.76
N GLY A 185 -13.28 0.21 18.00
CA GLY A 185 -13.19 1.17 19.09
C GLY A 185 -12.03 2.15 18.96
N ASP A 186 -11.83 2.96 20.00
CA ASP A 186 -10.75 3.95 20.03
C ASP A 186 -9.36 3.28 19.91
N SER A 187 -8.44 3.96 19.23
CA SER A 187 -7.03 3.55 19.18
C SER A 187 -6.38 3.68 20.56
N VAL A 188 -5.69 2.63 20.98
CA VAL A 188 -4.96 2.53 22.25
C VAL A 188 -3.46 2.56 21.95
N PRO A 189 -2.71 3.54 22.49
CA PRO A 189 -1.26 3.57 22.39
C PRO A 189 -0.62 2.35 23.04
N PHE A 190 0.27 1.67 22.31
CA PHE A 190 0.98 0.50 22.80
C PHE A 190 2.46 0.79 23.03
N TYR A 191 3.12 1.51 22.12
CA TYR A 191 4.52 1.90 22.24
C TYR A 191 4.78 3.16 21.42
N ALA A 192 5.69 4.01 21.88
CA ALA A 192 6.20 5.14 21.11
C ALA A 192 7.70 5.33 21.40
N GLY A 193 8.50 5.49 20.35
CA GLY A 193 9.94 5.78 20.44
C GLY A 193 10.78 4.96 19.45
N SER A 194 12.11 5.03 19.62
CA SER A 194 13.08 4.31 18.76
C SER A 194 13.21 2.83 19.10
N GLY A 195 14.10 2.14 18.39
CA GLY A 195 14.41 0.72 18.58
C GLY A 195 15.45 0.47 19.69
N ILE A 196 15.80 -0.82 19.83
CA ILE A 196 16.91 -1.24 20.70
C ILE A 196 18.20 -0.66 20.15
N ASP A 197 19.05 -0.17 21.06
CA ASP A 197 20.29 0.55 20.73
C ASP A 197 20.08 1.89 19.97
N GLY A 198 18.83 2.36 19.90
CA GLY A 198 18.48 3.75 19.60
C GLY A 198 18.12 4.07 18.15
N ARG A 199 18.19 3.10 17.23
CA ARG A 199 17.71 3.26 15.83
C ARG A 199 16.63 2.23 15.53
N ILE A 200 15.71 2.55 14.63
CA ILE A 200 14.65 1.64 14.18
C ILE A 200 14.49 1.60 12.66
N GLY A 201 15.14 2.52 11.93
CA GLY A 201 15.17 2.54 10.48
C GLY A 201 15.87 1.34 9.82
N ASP A 202 16.44 0.41 10.59
CA ASP A 202 16.89 -0.91 10.14
C ASP A 202 15.73 -1.83 9.73
N VAL A 203 14.49 -1.46 10.06
CA VAL A 203 13.25 -2.14 9.65
C VAL A 203 12.52 -1.47 8.49
N VAL A 204 13.18 -0.50 7.82
CA VAL A 204 12.70 0.03 6.53
C VAL A 204 12.41 -1.15 5.61
N THR A 205 11.12 -1.39 5.38
CA THR A 205 10.66 -2.72 5.01
C THR A 205 10.88 -3.02 3.53
N ASN A 206 11.32 -4.24 3.22
CA ASN A 206 11.29 -4.81 1.87
C ASN A 206 10.20 -5.88 1.69
N PHE A 207 9.75 -6.49 2.79
CA PHE A 207 8.56 -7.35 2.81
C PHE A 207 7.97 -7.42 4.22
N VAL A 208 6.68 -7.74 4.27
CA VAL A 208 5.92 -7.93 5.52
C VAL A 208 5.39 -9.35 5.61
N GLU A 209 5.13 -9.79 6.85
CA GLU A 209 4.64 -11.14 7.16
C GLU A 209 3.55 -11.07 8.23
N VAL A 210 2.53 -11.88 8.04
CA VAL A 210 1.65 -12.33 9.12
C VAL A 210 1.88 -13.83 9.32
N GLU A 211 2.05 -14.25 10.57
CA GLU A 211 2.31 -15.64 10.95
C GLU A 211 1.33 -16.09 12.02
N LEU A 212 0.76 -17.27 11.82
CA LEU A 212 0.10 -18.04 12.86
C LEU A 212 1.01 -19.21 13.25
N PHE A 213 1.38 -19.28 14.52
CA PHE A 213 2.37 -20.23 15.04
C PHE A 213 1.83 -20.96 16.26
N LYS A 214 1.51 -22.25 16.12
CA LYS A 214 1.01 -23.11 17.19
C LYS A 214 2.14 -23.79 17.96
N PHE A 215 2.57 -23.16 19.05
CA PHE A 215 3.63 -23.70 19.90
C PHE A 215 3.19 -24.91 20.75
N ASN A 216 1.89 -25.13 20.93
CA ASN A 216 1.34 -26.31 21.61
C ASN A 216 0.53 -27.16 20.63
N ASP A 217 1.23 -27.99 19.86
CA ASP A 217 0.66 -28.91 18.88
C ASP A 217 -0.17 -30.05 19.51
N GLN A 218 -0.05 -30.28 20.82
CA GLN A 218 -0.86 -31.26 21.56
C GLN A 218 -2.30 -30.77 21.80
N ASN A 219 -2.55 -29.47 21.72
CA ASN A 219 -3.91 -28.94 21.80
C ASN A 219 -4.61 -29.17 20.46
N ALA A 220 -5.68 -29.97 20.47
CA ALA A 220 -6.44 -30.31 19.26
C ALA A 220 -7.10 -29.10 18.58
N SER A 221 -7.35 -28.01 19.30
CA SER A 221 -7.93 -26.80 18.73
C SER A 221 -6.89 -26.00 17.97
N ALA A 222 -6.99 -25.96 16.64
CA ALA A 222 -6.20 -25.07 15.81
C ALA A 222 -6.69 -23.62 15.96
N PRO A 223 -5.80 -22.63 16.04
CA PRO A 223 -6.17 -21.22 15.87
C PRO A 223 -6.64 -20.95 14.44
N VAL A 224 -7.50 -19.95 14.27
CA VAL A 224 -7.86 -19.42 12.94
C VAL A 224 -7.68 -17.91 12.95
N ALA A 225 -7.08 -17.41 11.87
CA ALA A 225 -6.96 -15.98 11.59
C ALA A 225 -7.66 -15.67 10.27
N ALA A 226 -8.47 -14.61 10.27
CA ALA A 226 -9.11 -14.05 9.10
C ALA A 226 -8.69 -12.59 8.97
N ILE A 227 -7.87 -12.26 7.97
CA ILE A 227 -7.37 -10.90 7.75
C ILE A 227 -8.35 -10.18 6.84
N ASN A 228 -8.89 -9.06 7.31
CA ASN A 228 -9.87 -8.25 6.59
C ASN A 228 -9.20 -7.15 5.77
N GLU A 229 -8.18 -6.51 6.35
CA GLU A 229 -7.45 -5.42 5.71
C GLU A 229 -5.97 -5.52 6.04
N TRP A 230 -5.12 -5.28 5.05
CA TRP A 230 -3.68 -5.16 5.23
C TRP A 230 -3.14 -4.00 4.41
N ASN A 231 -2.60 -3.01 5.10
CA ASN A 231 -2.01 -1.83 4.50
C ASN A 231 -0.52 -1.70 4.85
N VAL A 232 0.29 -1.34 3.86
CA VAL A 232 1.67 -0.89 4.05
C VAL A 232 1.89 0.28 3.10
N GLY A 233 2.40 1.43 3.55
CA GLY A 233 2.68 2.56 2.65
C GLY A 233 2.64 3.91 3.34
N GLY A 234 2.66 5.02 2.59
CA GLY A 234 2.64 6.37 3.18
C GLY A 234 1.41 6.61 4.07
N GLU A 235 1.56 7.46 5.11
CA GLU A 235 0.58 7.74 6.17
C GLU A 235 -0.84 8.13 5.68
N THR A 236 -1.00 8.45 4.40
CA THR A 236 -2.29 8.62 3.74
C THR A 236 -2.66 7.38 2.92
N SER A 237 -3.13 6.33 3.58
CA SER A 237 -4.07 5.40 2.94
C SER A 237 -5.42 5.53 3.63
N PRO A 238 -6.33 6.38 3.12
CA PRO A 238 -7.70 6.41 3.61
C PRO A 238 -8.44 5.17 3.08
N ALA A 239 -8.96 4.37 4.00
CA ALA A 239 -10.19 3.57 3.96
C ALA A 239 -10.74 3.16 2.58
N GLY A 240 -10.48 1.91 2.18
CA GLY A 240 -11.14 1.27 1.03
C GLY A 240 -11.01 2.02 -0.30
N PRO A 241 -11.62 1.53 -1.39
CA PRO A 241 -11.75 2.34 -2.59
C PRO A 241 -12.57 3.59 -2.22
N SER A 242 -11.90 4.75 -2.17
CA SER A 242 -12.59 6.03 -2.07
C SER A 242 -13.62 6.09 -3.19
N ALA A 243 -14.90 6.27 -2.84
CA ALA A 243 -15.95 6.40 -3.83
C ALA A 243 -15.51 7.40 -4.90
N LEU A 244 -15.63 7.02 -6.17
CA LEU A 244 -15.25 7.85 -7.31
C LEU A 244 -15.91 9.23 -7.19
N ALA A 245 -15.10 10.27 -7.09
CA ALA A 245 -15.55 11.63 -6.83
C ALA A 245 -14.72 12.64 -7.62
N LEU A 246 -15.38 13.67 -8.15
CA LEU A 246 -14.69 14.84 -8.68
C LEU A 246 -14.00 15.56 -7.52
N THR A 247 -12.69 15.75 -7.63
CA THR A 247 -11.85 16.40 -6.62
C THR A 247 -11.58 17.86 -6.94
N ASN A 248 -11.66 18.25 -8.21
CA ASN A 248 -11.52 19.64 -8.65
C ASN A 248 -12.36 19.90 -9.90
N ILE A 249 -12.96 21.09 -10.01
CA ILE A 249 -13.67 21.56 -11.20
C ILE A 249 -13.20 23.00 -11.45
N ASP A 250 -12.54 23.21 -12.57
CA ASP A 250 -12.14 24.51 -13.11
C ASP A 250 -13.05 24.85 -14.29
N TYR A 251 -13.79 25.95 -14.18
CA TYR A 251 -14.68 26.43 -15.24
C TYR A 251 -14.38 27.90 -15.52
N ASP A 252 -14.05 28.21 -16.77
CA ASP A 252 -13.88 29.58 -17.27
C ASP A 252 -15.20 30.05 -17.92
N PRO A 253 -15.95 30.97 -17.30
CA PRO A 253 -17.20 31.47 -17.85
C PRO A 253 -16.98 32.46 -19.00
N VAL A 254 -15.78 33.00 -19.22
CA VAL A 254 -15.52 33.86 -20.38
C VAL A 254 -15.28 33.00 -21.60
N ALA A 255 -14.37 32.03 -21.49
CA ALA A 255 -14.04 31.09 -22.57
C ALA A 255 -15.11 30.00 -22.79
N ASP A 256 -15.99 29.78 -21.81
CA ASP A 256 -16.94 28.66 -21.76
C ASP A 256 -16.27 27.28 -21.80
N THR A 257 -15.16 27.16 -21.09
CA THR A 257 -14.36 25.93 -21.06
C THR A 257 -14.25 25.37 -19.67
N PHE A 258 -14.14 24.05 -19.54
CA PHE A 258 -13.94 23.38 -18.28
C PHE A 258 -12.74 22.44 -18.29
N ARG A 259 -12.30 22.13 -17.09
CA ARG A 259 -11.37 21.05 -16.77
C ARG A 259 -11.75 20.52 -15.39
N PHE A 260 -11.69 19.22 -15.18
CA PHE A 260 -11.90 18.68 -13.84
C PHE A 260 -10.96 17.51 -13.57
N SER A 261 -10.83 17.18 -12.29
CA SER A 261 -10.03 16.07 -11.80
C SER A 261 -10.88 15.18 -10.91
N TRP A 262 -10.54 13.90 -10.83
CA TRP A 262 -11.15 12.92 -9.92
C TRP A 262 -10.09 12.03 -9.28
N ASN A 263 -10.43 11.41 -8.14
CA ASN A 263 -9.63 10.32 -7.60
C ASN A 263 -9.70 9.11 -8.53
N SER A 264 -8.56 8.65 -9.01
CA SER A 264 -8.47 7.54 -9.95
C SER A 264 -7.58 6.42 -9.41
N GLU A 265 -7.68 5.24 -9.99
CA GLU A 265 -6.80 4.11 -9.72
C GLU A 265 -5.90 3.83 -10.92
N PRO A 266 -4.59 3.64 -10.73
CA PRO A 266 -3.69 3.29 -11.82
C PRO A 266 -4.17 2.05 -12.60
N GLY A 267 -4.08 2.11 -13.93
CA GLY A 267 -4.47 1.00 -14.82
C GLY A 267 -5.97 0.91 -15.12
N LYS A 268 -6.81 1.76 -14.52
CA LYS A 268 -8.23 1.88 -14.89
C LYS A 268 -8.45 2.80 -16.09
N VAL A 269 -9.63 2.67 -16.68
CA VAL A 269 -10.13 3.55 -17.75
C VAL A 269 -11.48 4.10 -17.32
N TYR A 270 -11.69 5.39 -17.62
CA TYR A 270 -12.89 6.11 -17.24
C TYR A 270 -13.65 6.61 -18.47
N GLY A 271 -14.97 6.51 -18.39
CA GLY A 271 -15.92 7.21 -19.25
C GLY A 271 -16.40 8.49 -18.59
N ILE A 272 -16.59 9.53 -19.38
CA ILE A 272 -17.11 10.83 -18.94
C ILE A 272 -18.43 11.09 -19.66
N PHE A 273 -19.46 11.35 -18.87
CA PHE A 273 -20.81 11.63 -19.34
C PHE A 273 -21.28 13.00 -18.87
N TRP A 274 -22.20 13.60 -19.61
CA TRP A 274 -22.80 14.87 -19.22
C TRP A 274 -24.32 14.86 -19.37
N SER A 275 -24.97 15.74 -18.60
CA SER A 275 -26.42 15.87 -18.54
C SER A 275 -26.84 17.31 -18.32
N LEU A 276 -28.04 17.67 -18.80
CA LEU A 276 -28.68 18.94 -18.50
C LEU A 276 -29.73 18.83 -17.39
N ASP A 277 -30.13 17.62 -17.01
CA ASP A 277 -31.27 17.38 -16.12
C ASP A 277 -31.03 16.33 -15.02
N LEU A 278 -29.81 15.79 -14.93
CA LEU A 278 -29.41 14.68 -14.03
C LEU A 278 -30.12 13.35 -14.28
N ILE A 279 -31.00 13.27 -15.28
CA ILE A 279 -31.80 12.08 -15.59
C ILE A 279 -31.27 11.42 -16.87
N ASN A 280 -31.06 12.18 -17.93
CA ASN A 280 -30.54 11.69 -19.19
C ASN A 280 -29.01 11.80 -19.22
N TRP A 281 -28.34 10.66 -19.41
CA TRP A 281 -26.87 10.51 -19.46
C TRP A 281 -26.40 9.80 -20.74
N ASP A 282 -27.25 9.75 -21.78
CA ASP A 282 -26.93 9.06 -23.03
C ASP A 282 -25.81 9.75 -23.83
N ALA A 283 -25.40 10.94 -23.43
CA ALA A 283 -24.33 11.71 -24.06
C ALA A 283 -23.00 11.52 -23.32
N ASP A 284 -22.03 10.96 -24.02
CA ASP A 284 -20.63 10.90 -23.61
C ASP A 284 -19.87 12.14 -24.06
N LEU A 285 -18.82 12.45 -23.30
CA LEU A 285 -17.79 13.42 -23.64
C LEU A 285 -16.50 12.71 -24.07
N ALA A 286 -16.15 11.62 -23.37
CA ALA A 286 -15.00 10.79 -23.66
C ALA A 286 -15.18 9.38 -23.10
N ASP A 287 -14.94 8.38 -23.94
CA ASP A 287 -15.14 6.97 -23.59
C ASP A 287 -13.84 6.22 -23.25
N ASN A 288 -12.67 6.87 -23.20
CA ASN A 288 -11.39 6.17 -23.01
C ASN A 288 -10.35 7.05 -22.31
N VAL A 289 -10.65 7.53 -21.10
CA VAL A 289 -9.68 8.30 -20.32
C VAL A 289 -8.88 7.37 -19.41
N PHE A 290 -7.64 7.09 -19.81
CA PHE A 290 -6.72 6.27 -19.03
C PHE A 290 -6.29 6.99 -17.75
N ALA A 291 -6.22 6.25 -16.65
CA ALA A 291 -5.77 6.80 -15.38
C ALA A 291 -4.34 7.37 -15.48
N GLU A 292 -4.13 8.58 -14.97
CA GLU A 292 -2.81 9.24 -14.89
C GLU A 292 -2.05 8.89 -13.58
N GLY A 293 -2.68 8.13 -12.68
CA GLY A 293 -2.17 7.78 -11.37
C GLY A 293 -3.31 7.71 -10.34
N THR A 294 -3.07 8.21 -9.14
CA THR A 294 -4.10 8.33 -8.08
C THR A 294 -5.08 9.50 -8.31
N THR A 295 -4.81 10.34 -9.30
CA THR A 295 -5.68 11.42 -9.77
C THR A 295 -5.56 11.51 -11.27
N THR A 296 -6.69 11.71 -11.95
CA THR A 296 -6.75 11.90 -13.40
C THR A 296 -7.43 13.22 -13.70
N THR A 297 -6.92 13.96 -14.69
CA THR A 297 -7.48 15.25 -15.10
C THR A 297 -7.95 15.24 -16.55
N TYR A 298 -9.16 15.73 -16.78
CA TYR A 298 -9.71 15.87 -18.13
C TYR A 298 -10.09 17.34 -18.45
N PRO A 299 -9.66 17.87 -19.60
CA PRO A 299 -8.57 17.34 -20.44
C PRO A 299 -7.23 17.31 -19.68
N PRO A 300 -6.20 16.57 -20.16
CA PRO A 300 -4.87 16.58 -19.56
C PRO A 300 -4.24 17.97 -19.52
N LEU A 301 -3.42 18.27 -18.51
CA LEU A 301 -2.87 19.62 -18.24
C LEU A 301 -2.06 20.24 -19.40
N PHE A 302 -1.54 19.40 -20.29
CA PHE A 302 -0.79 19.83 -21.47
C PHE A 302 -1.67 20.12 -22.70
N ILE A 303 -3.00 19.93 -22.60
CA ILE A 303 -4.00 20.26 -23.63
C ILE A 303 -4.86 21.43 -23.13
N SER A 304 -5.41 22.23 -24.04
CA SER A 304 -6.39 23.27 -23.71
C SER A 304 -7.62 22.69 -23.00
N ALA A 305 -8.28 23.51 -22.18
CA ALA A 305 -9.56 23.15 -21.55
C ALA A 305 -10.65 22.90 -22.61
N GLU A 306 -11.62 22.04 -22.28
CA GLU A 306 -12.66 21.58 -23.22
C GLU A 306 -13.83 22.57 -23.24
N PRO A 307 -14.39 22.93 -24.40
CA PRO A 307 -15.62 23.72 -24.47
C PRO A 307 -16.81 23.01 -23.83
N ASN A 308 -17.71 23.78 -23.21
CA ASN A 308 -18.95 23.27 -22.63
C ASN A 308 -19.81 22.52 -23.69
N PRO A 309 -20.04 21.20 -23.53
CA PRO A 309 -20.73 20.40 -24.53
C PRO A 309 -22.23 20.72 -24.62
N GLY A 310 -22.80 21.37 -23.60
CA GLY A 310 -24.19 21.80 -23.59
C GLY A 310 -24.45 23.11 -24.36
N THR A 311 -23.41 23.83 -24.79
CA THR A 311 -23.56 25.11 -25.50
C THR A 311 -23.97 24.87 -26.95
N SER A 312 -25.17 25.34 -27.31
CA SER A 312 -25.74 25.17 -28.65
C SER A 312 -26.06 26.51 -29.28
N GLN A 313 -25.57 26.75 -30.50
CA GLN A 313 -25.74 28.01 -31.26
C GLN A 313 -25.37 29.27 -30.46
N GLY A 314 -24.37 29.17 -29.57
CA GLY A 314 -23.90 30.28 -28.72
C GLY A 314 -24.79 30.56 -27.51
N VAL A 315 -25.81 29.74 -27.27
CA VAL A 315 -26.64 29.80 -26.06
C VAL A 315 -26.11 28.76 -25.07
N ARG A 316 -25.76 29.23 -23.88
CA ARG A 316 -25.26 28.39 -22.78
C ARG A 316 -26.42 27.89 -21.92
N PRO A 317 -26.37 26.64 -21.44
CA PRO A 317 -27.35 26.14 -20.49
C PRO A 317 -27.17 26.80 -19.11
N GLU A 318 -28.25 26.87 -18.32
CA GLU A 318 -28.19 27.39 -16.95
C GLU A 318 -27.36 26.50 -16.02
N ALA A 319 -27.39 25.19 -16.27
CA ALA A 319 -26.59 24.21 -15.57
C ALA A 319 -26.20 23.07 -16.53
N ILE A 320 -25.05 22.48 -16.26
CA ILE A 320 -24.60 21.22 -16.84
C ILE A 320 -24.03 20.36 -15.72
N PHE A 321 -24.26 19.06 -15.81
CA PHE A 321 -23.81 18.08 -14.82
C PHE A 321 -22.87 17.10 -15.48
N PHE A 322 -21.83 16.69 -14.76
CA PHE A 322 -20.86 15.71 -15.22
C PHE A 322 -20.88 14.48 -14.31
N ARG A 323 -20.63 13.31 -14.91
CA ARG A 323 -20.44 12.05 -14.20
C ARG A 323 -19.23 11.34 -14.79
N VAL A 324 -18.40 10.80 -13.92
CA VAL A 324 -17.29 9.92 -14.29
C VAL A 324 -17.69 8.50 -13.89
N GLU A 325 -17.45 7.53 -14.75
CA GLU A 325 -17.68 6.12 -14.48
C GLU A 325 -16.42 5.33 -14.82
N GLU A 326 -16.06 4.34 -14.00
CA GLU A 326 -15.10 3.33 -14.42
C GLU A 326 -15.75 2.45 -15.49
N ILE A 327 -15.04 2.23 -16.59
CA ILE A 327 -15.49 1.35 -17.67
C ILE A 327 -14.54 0.16 -17.79
N PRO A 328 -15.05 -1.03 -18.16
CA PRO A 328 -14.20 -2.18 -18.44
C PRO A 328 -13.17 -1.83 -19.52
N LEU A 329 -11.93 -2.29 -19.33
CA LEU A 329 -10.94 -2.27 -20.40
C LEU A 329 -11.50 -3.01 -21.63
N PRO A 330 -11.43 -2.41 -22.84
CA PRO A 330 -11.94 -3.04 -24.06
C PRO A 330 -11.17 -4.30 -24.46
#